data_AF-A0A357D5S3-F1
#
_entry.id   AF-A0A357D5S3-F1
#
_cell.length_a   1.000
_cell.length_b   1.000
_cell.length_c   1.000
_cell.angle_alpha   90.00
_cell.angle_beta   90.00
_cell.angle_gamma   90.00
#
_symmetry.space_group_name_H-M   'P 1'
#
loop_
_entity.id
_entity.type
_entity.pdbx_description
1 polymer ?
#
loop_
_entity_poly.entity_id
_entity_poly.type
_entity_poly.pdbx_seq_one_letter_code
_entity_poly.pdbx_strand_id
1 'polypeptide(L)' 'KIISKILQEGVQAGLFAISDLDLIAHVIVVASKGLEYQWALDKDTTKTEQNIDTLLQIFFYGLFTRT' A
#
# COMPACT_ATOMS: atom_id res chain seq x y z
N LYS A 1 -11.47 -5.12 8.37
CA LYS A 1 -10.26 -5.74 8.96
C LYS A 1 -9.53 -6.69 8.01
N ILE A 2 -9.86 -6.74 6.70
CA ILE A 2 -9.21 -7.68 5.77
C ILE A 2 -7.71 -7.38 5.57
N ILE A 3 -7.36 -6.10 5.41
CA ILE A 3 -5.95 -5.68 5.25
C ILE A 3 -5.12 -6.04 6.48
N SER A 4 -5.60 -5.74 7.68
CA SER A 4 -4.93 -6.14 8.93
C SER A 4 -4.67 -7.64 8.99
N LYS A 5 -5.62 -8.46 8.55
CA LYS A 5 -5.46 -9.93 8.55
C LYS A 5 -4.39 -10.39 7.54
N ILE A 6 -4.37 -9.82 6.34
CA ILE A 6 -3.35 -10.11 5.32
C ILE A 6 -1.95 -9.74 5.84
N LEU A 7 -1.81 -8.56 6.43
CA LEU A 7 -0.54 -8.12 7.03
C LEU A 7 -0.12 -9.02 8.18
N GLN A 8 -1.07 -9.45 9.02
CA GLN A 8 -0.80 -10.34 10.15
C GLN A 8 -0.31 -11.72 9.69
N GLU A 9 -0.95 -12.29 8.66
CA GLU A 9 -0.53 -13.55 8.05
C GLU A 9 0.89 -13.44 7.48
N GLY A 10 1.22 -12.33 6.82
CA GLY A 10 2.57 -12.09 6.31
C GLY A 10 3.63 -11.89 7.41
N VAL A 11 3.28 -11.24 8.54
CA VAL A 11 4.16 -11.17 9.72
C VAL A 11 4.37 -12.57 10.32
N GLN A 12 3.30 -13.36 10.46
CA GLN A 12 3.38 -14.73 11.00
C GLN A 12 4.20 -15.66 10.10
N ALA A 13 4.16 -15.45 8.79
CA ALA A 13 4.97 -16.19 7.82
C ALA A 13 6.43 -15.68 7.71
N GLY A 14 6.81 -14.63 8.46
CA GLY A 14 8.14 -14.03 8.40
C GLY A 14 8.42 -13.24 7.12
N LEU A 15 7.39 -12.91 6.35
CA LEU A 15 7.50 -12.14 5.09
C LEU A 15 7.58 -10.64 5.34
N PHE A 16 6.95 -10.15 6.42
CA PHE A 16 6.88 -8.72 6.73
C PHE A 16 7.43 -8.42 8.12
N ALA A 17 8.19 -7.32 8.22
CA ALA A 17 8.62 -6.72 9.48
C ALA A 17 7.85 -5.42 9.70
N ILE A 18 6.74 -5.50 10.44
CA ILE A 18 5.82 -4.37 10.66
C ILE A 18 5.84 -3.98 12.14
N SER A 19 6.17 -2.72 12.44
CA SER A 19 6.24 -2.20 13.81
C SER A 19 4.88 -1.92 14.44
N ASP A 20 3.91 -1.47 13.63
CA ASP A 20 2.55 -1.18 14.06
C ASP A 20 1.57 -1.64 12.97
N LEU A 21 0.94 -2.79 13.20
CA LEU A 21 0.06 -3.43 12.22
C LEU A 21 -1.21 -2.63 11.95
N ASP A 22 -1.78 -2.01 12.98
CA ASP A 22 -3.02 -1.25 12.85
C ASP A 22 -2.78 0.06 12.11
N LEU A 23 -1.68 0.75 12.42
CA LEU A 23 -1.28 1.96 11.71
C LEU A 23 -1.00 1.67 10.22
N ILE A 24 -0.22 0.63 9.91
CA ILE A 24 0.08 0.31 8.52
C ILE A 24 -1.17 -0.12 7.76
N ALA A 25 -2.05 -0.92 8.37
CA ALA A 25 -3.34 -1.27 7.75
C ALA A 25 -4.19 -0.02 7.47
N HIS A 26 -4.22 0.94 8.40
CA HIS A 26 -4.93 2.20 8.23
C HIS A 26 -4.35 3.03 7.08
N VAL A 27 -3.03 3.17 7.01
CA VAL A 27 -2.35 3.93 5.95
C VAL A 27 -2.65 3.33 4.57
N ILE A 28 -2.63 2.00 4.42
CA ILE A 28 -2.97 1.34 3.15
C ILE A 28 -4.41 1.68 2.73
N VAL A 29 -5.37 1.65 3.67
CA VAL A 29 -6.77 2.04 3.37
C VAL A 29 -6.86 3.50 2.93
N VAL A 30 -6.19 4.41 3.63
CA VAL A 30 -6.22 5.85 3.31
C VAL A 30 -5.62 6.11 1.93
N ALA A 31 -4.46 5.51 1.63
CA ALA A 31 -3.82 5.64 0.33
C ALA A 31 -4.68 5.07 -0.81
N SER A 32 -5.30 3.90 -0.60
CA SER A 32 -6.19 3.26 -1.58
C SER A 32 -7.38 4.16 -1.91
N LYS A 33 -8.02 4.77 -0.91
CA LYS A 33 -9.11 5.74 -1.11
C LYS A 33 -8.66 6.99 -1.88
N GLY A 34 -7.43 7.46 -1.64
CA GLY A 34 -6.86 8.57 -2.40
C GLY A 34 -6.74 8.26 -3.89
N LEU A 35 -6.39 7.01 -4.23
CA LEU A 35 -6.30 6.54 -5.61
C LEU A 35 -7.68 6.32 -6.25
N GLU A 36 -8.67 5.84 -5.50
CA GLU A 36 -10.06 5.68 -6.00
C GLU A 36 -10.63 7.00 -6.53
N TYR A 37 -10.34 8.12 -5.85
CA TYR A 37 -10.77 9.45 -6.31
C TYR A 37 -10.07 9.89 -7.60
N GLN A 38 -8.76 9.66 -7.72
CA GLN A 38 -8.03 9.97 -8.95
C GLN A 38 -8.54 9.11 -10.12
N TRP A 39 -8.75 7.82 -9.89
CA TRP A 39 -9.32 6.90 -10.87
C TRP A 39 -10.69 7.35 -11.37
N ALA A 40 -11.57 7.80 -10.47
CA ALA A 40 -12.91 8.26 -10.85
C ALA A 40 -12.91 9.51 -11.75
N LEU A 41 -11.82 10.30 -11.73
CA LEU A 41 -11.67 11.52 -12.53
C LEU A 41 -10.78 11.34 -13.76
N ASP A 42 -9.86 10.38 -13.74
CA ASP A 42 -8.93 10.13 -14.85
C ASP A 42 -9.66 9.48 -16.03
N LYS A 43 -9.48 10.06 -17.23
CA LYS A 43 -9.96 9.49 -18.50
C LYS A 43 -9.07 8.36 -19.02
N ASP A 44 -7.87 8.23 -18.45
CA ASP A 44 -6.84 7.26 -18.83
C ASP A 44 -6.48 6.42 -17.60
N THR A 45 -6.87 5.15 -17.62
CA THR A 45 -6.63 4.22 -16.52
C THR A 45 -5.15 3.87 -16.34
N THR A 46 -4.31 4.07 -17.37
CA THR A 46 -2.87 3.77 -17.33
C THR A 46 -2.16 4.52 -16.21
N LYS A 47 -2.54 5.77 -15.98
CA LYS A 47 -1.95 6.60 -14.92
C LYS A 47 -2.33 6.10 -13.52
N THR A 48 -3.56 5.61 -13.37
CA THR A 48 -4.00 5.00 -12.11
C THR A 48 -3.20 3.73 -11.81
N GLU A 49 -2.97 2.88 -12.81
CA GLU A 49 -2.14 1.66 -12.67
C GLU A 49 -0.71 1.99 -12.24
N GLN A 50 -0.07 2.97 -12.89
CA GLN A 50 1.28 3.43 -12.52
C GLN A 50 1.36 3.98 -11.09
N ASN A 51 0.32 4.68 -10.65
CA ASN A 51 0.24 5.18 -9.28
C ASN A 51 0.10 4.04 -8.26
N ILE A 52 -0.69 3.00 -8.58
CA ILE A 52 -0.82 1.80 -7.74
C ILE A 52 0.53 1.10 -7.62
N ASP A 53 1.23 0.88 -8.74
CA ASP A 53 2.55 0.24 -8.76
C ASP A 53 3.56 0.99 -7.91
N THR A 54 3.58 2.32 -8.03
CA THR A 54 4.44 3.19 -7.22
C THR A 54 4.12 3.07 -5.73
N LEU A 55 2.83 3.03 -5.36
CA LEU A 55 2.40 2.89 -3.98
C LEU A 55 2.82 1.55 -3.37
N LEU A 56 2.71 0.46 -4.15
CA LEU A 56 3.20 -0.86 -3.73
C LEU A 56 4.72 -0.86 -3.53
N GLN A 57 5.48 -0.21 -4.43
CA GLN A 57 6.93 -0.06 -4.22
C GLN A 57 7.24 0.66 -2.92
N ILE A 58 6.55 1.76 -2.61
CA ILE A 58 6.75 2.51 -1.38
C ILE A 58 6.42 1.65 -0.15
N PHE A 59 5.32 0.89 -0.19
CA PHE A 59 4.93 0.04 0.95
C PHE A 59 5.91 -1.09 1.22
N PHE A 60 6.48 -1.71 0.18
CA PHE A 60 7.36 -2.87 0.37
C PHE A 60 8.84 -2.53 0.48
N TYR A 61 9.29 -1.45 -0.16
CA TYR A 61 10.71 -1.09 -0.22
C TYR A 61 11.04 0.22 0.50
N GLY A 62 10.03 1.00 0.92
CA GLY A 62 10.23 2.31 1.51
C GLY A 62 10.71 3.36 0.52
N LEU A 63 11.11 4.53 1.02
CA LEU A 63 11.55 5.67 0.19
C LEU A 63 13.07 5.83 0.13
N PHE A 64 13.81 5.30 1.11
CA PHE A 64 15.24 5.49 1.21
C PHE A 64 15.98 4.53 0.27
N THR A 65 16.84 5.09 -0.58
CA THR A 65 17.88 4.33 -1.28
C THR A 65 19.02 4.05 -0.32
N ARG A 66 19.50 2.80 -0.28
CA ARG A 66 20.80 2.49 0.34
C ARG A 66 21.91 3.04 -0.57
N THR A 67 22.36 4.26 -0.30
CA THR A 67 23.62 4.80 -0.82
C THR A 67 24.81 4.12 -0.18
#